data_AF-A0A969V1W1-F1
#
_entry.id   AF-A0A969V1W1-F1
#
_cell.length_a   1.000
_cell.length_b   1.000
_cell.length_c   1.000
_cell.angle_alpha   90.00
_cell.angle_beta   90.00
_cell.angle_gamma   90.00
#
_symmetry.space_group_name_H-M   'P 1'
#
loop_
_entity.id
_entity.type
_entity.pdbx_description
1 polymer ?
#
loop_
_entity_poly.entity_id
_entity_poly.type
_entity_poly.pdbx_seq_one_letter_code
_entity_poly.pdbx_strand_id
1 'polypeptide(L)'
;MHSRDSQGAGDSNDGDAKNTALDALIDKIQGNMNPTERQVQINQAVKIMHDDVHVIPLHRQVIPWASRKNVSVIHRPNNLVDLHWVMIK
;
A
#
# COMPACT_ATOMS: atom_id res chain seq x y z
N MET A 1 1.08 1.17 8.64
CA MET A 1 0.56 0.78 9.96
C MET A 1 1.57 1.25 10.98
N HIS A 2 1.38 2.48 11.45
CA HIS A 2 2.17 3.09 12.52
C HIS A 2 1.22 3.24 13.72
N SER A 3 1.74 3.26 14.94
CA SER A 3 0.94 3.65 16.10
C SER A 3 0.31 5.03 15.88
N ARG A 4 -0.93 5.22 16.31
CA ARG A 4 -1.60 6.52 16.18
C ARG A 4 -0.85 7.59 16.96
N ASP A 5 -0.49 8.68 16.28
CA ASP A 5 -0.05 9.91 16.90
C ASP A 5 -1.07 11.03 16.63
N SER A 6 -1.07 12.07 17.46
CA SER A 6 -1.96 13.23 17.25
C SER A 6 -1.46 14.17 16.14
N GLN A 7 -0.53 13.71 15.29
CA GLN A 7 0.13 14.47 14.22
C GLN A 7 -0.17 13.86 12.83
N GLY A 8 -0.94 12.77 12.77
CA GLY A 8 -1.43 12.11 11.56
C GLY A 8 -0.77 10.75 11.25
N ALA A 9 0.30 10.38 11.95
CA ALA A 9 0.87 9.05 11.81
C ALA A 9 -0.11 8.01 12.36
N GLY A 10 -0.37 6.96 11.58
CA GLY A 10 -1.26 5.90 12.01
C GLY A 10 -2.76 6.23 11.99
N ASP A 11 -3.21 7.34 11.39
CA ASP A 11 -4.65 7.66 11.30
C ASP A 11 -5.48 6.50 10.70
N SER A 12 -4.91 5.82 9.70
CA SER A 12 -5.49 4.63 9.04
C SER A 12 -5.32 3.31 9.81
N ASN A 13 -4.76 3.34 11.01
CA ASN A 13 -4.60 2.17 11.88
C ASN A 13 -5.86 1.93 12.70
N ASP A 14 -6.93 1.46 12.04
CA ASP A 14 -8.23 1.22 12.67
C ASP A 14 -8.21 0.16 13.77
N GLY A 15 -7.21 -0.73 13.76
CA GLY A 15 -7.00 -1.75 14.78
C GLY A 15 -6.32 -1.26 16.06
N ASP A 16 -5.90 0.02 16.14
CA ASP A 16 -5.09 0.60 17.22
C ASP A 16 -3.87 -0.26 17.61
N ALA A 17 -3.27 -0.95 16.62
CA ALA A 17 -2.11 -1.79 16.87
C ALA A 17 -0.89 -0.93 17.21
N LYS A 18 -0.09 -1.37 18.19
CA LYS A 18 1.08 -0.64 18.70
C LYS A 18 2.30 -1.54 18.75
N ASN A 19 3.34 -1.17 18.02
CA ASN A 19 4.62 -1.89 18.02
C ASN A 19 5.76 -0.89 17.82
N THR A 20 6.54 -0.65 18.87
CA THR A 20 7.62 0.35 18.88
C THR A 20 8.76 0.01 17.91
N ALA A 21 9.03 -1.27 17.66
CA ALA A 21 10.05 -1.69 16.70
C ALA A 21 9.58 -1.47 15.25
N LEU A 22 8.28 -1.68 14.98
CA LEU A 22 7.67 -1.37 13.70
C LEU A 22 7.66 0.14 13.43
N ASP A 23 7.25 0.94 14.42
CA ASP A 23 7.22 2.40 14.32
C ASP A 23 8.61 2.97 13.99
N ALA A 24 9.64 2.59 14.76
CA ALA A 24 11.01 3.02 14.51
C ALA A 24 11.55 2.61 13.12
N LEU A 25 11.10 1.47 12.59
CA LEU A 25 11.47 1.01 11.26
C LEU A 25 10.76 1.82 10.17
N ILE A 26 9.49 2.16 10.37
CA ILE A 26 8.71 3.01 9.46
C ILE A 26 9.32 4.42 9.38
N ASP A 27 9.69 5.00 10.52
CA ASP A 27 10.35 6.31 10.59
C ASP A 27 11.67 6.31 9.80
N LYS A 28 12.45 5.23 9.93
CA LYS A 28 13.70 5.04 9.18
C LYS A 28 13.43 4.91 7.67
N ILE A 29 12.40 4.17 7.27
CA ILE A 29 12.03 3.98 5.86
C ILE A 29 11.65 5.32 5.22
N GLN A 30 10.91 6.18 5.94
CA GLN A 30 10.41 7.45 5.42
C GLN A 30 11.53 8.37 4.92
N GLY A 31 12.69 8.40 5.59
CA GLY A 31 13.84 9.23 5.21
C GLY A 31 14.88 8.55 4.30
N ASN A 32 14.80 7.24 4.07
CA ASN A 32 15.87 6.49 3.41
C ASN A 32 15.85 6.69 1.90
N MET A 33 16.87 7.31 1.29
CA MET A 33 16.93 7.55 -0.16
C MET A 33 17.50 6.39 -1.01
N ASN A 34 18.12 5.37 -0.39
CA ASN A 34 18.67 4.22 -1.11
C ASN A 34 17.56 3.19 -1.39
N PRO A 35 17.18 2.91 -2.65
CA PRO A 35 16.07 2.01 -2.96
C PRO A 35 16.27 0.57 -2.46
N THR A 36 17.49 0.04 -2.58
CA THR A 36 17.78 -1.35 -2.18
C THR A 36 17.68 -1.51 -0.68
N GLU A 37 18.27 -0.59 0.09
CA GLU A 37 18.18 -0.60 1.55
C GLU A 37 16.76 -0.35 2.04
N ARG A 38 16.04 0.60 1.42
CA ARG A 38 14.64 0.88 1.73
C ARG A 38 13.78 -0.37 1.50
N GLN A 39 14.00 -1.11 0.41
CA GLN A 39 13.24 -2.33 0.14
C GLN A 39 13.49 -3.41 1.18
N VAL A 40 14.73 -3.58 1.66
CA VAL A 40 15.05 -4.52 2.75
C VAL A 40 14.31 -4.15 4.03
N GLN A 41 14.28 -2.87 4.38
CA GLN A 41 13.56 -2.37 5.55
C GLN A 41 12.05 -2.55 5.41
N ILE A 42 11.47 -2.28 4.23
CA ILE A 42 10.05 -2.53 3.95
C ILE A 42 9.71 -4.00 4.15
N ASN A 43 10.56 -4.92 3.65
CA ASN A 43 10.34 -6.35 3.82
C ASN A 43 10.36 -6.75 5.31
N GLN A 44 11.25 -6.16 6.10
CA GLN A 44 11.30 -6.38 7.55
C GLN A 44 10.02 -5.87 8.25
N ALA A 45 9.54 -4.68 7.90
CA ALA A 45 8.30 -4.11 8.44
C ALA A 45 7.08 -4.99 8.11
N VAL A 46 6.97 -5.42 6.85
CA VAL A 46 5.89 -6.33 6.41
C VAL A 46 5.97 -7.68 7.13
N LYS A 47 7.18 -8.19 7.40
CA LYS A 47 7.37 -9.41 8.18
C LYS A 47 6.89 -9.26 9.62
N ILE A 48 7.21 -8.17 10.30
CA ILE A 48 6.71 -7.89 11.67
C ILE A 48 5.19 -7.86 11.67
N MET A 49 4.58 -7.13 10.73
CA MET A 49 3.11 -7.06 10.61
C MET A 49 2.47 -8.44 10.42
N HIS A 50 3.12 -9.32 9.65
CA HIS A 50 2.67 -10.69 9.43
C HIS A 50 2.83 -11.57 10.66
N ASP A 51 4.02 -11.59 11.28
CA ASP A 51 4.34 -12.45 12.43
C ASP A 51 3.48 -12.11 13.65
N ASP A 52 3.20 -10.83 13.86
CA ASP A 52 2.33 -10.33 14.93
C ASP A 52 0.83 -10.34 14.56
N VAL A 53 0.48 -10.81 13.36
CA VAL A 53 -0.90 -10.97 12.86
C VAL A 53 -1.71 -9.65 12.93
N HIS A 54 -1.09 -8.55 12.48
CA HIS A 54 -1.74 -7.25 12.46
C HIS A 54 -2.88 -7.16 11.44
N VAL A 55 -2.82 -7.98 10.39
CA VAL A 55 -3.88 -8.10 9.39
C VAL A 55 -4.00 -9.56 8.97
N ILE A 56 -5.23 -10.01 8.71
CA ILE A 56 -5.50 -11.33 8.16
C ILE A 56 -5.94 -11.13 6.70
N PRO A 57 -5.07 -11.40 5.72
CA PRO A 57 -5.44 -11.26 4.31
C PRO A 57 -6.53 -12.26 3.94
N LEU A 58 -7.68 -11.77 3.49
CA LEU A 58 -8.79 -12.64 3.07
C LEU A 58 -8.66 -13.05 1.61
N HIS A 59 -8.43 -12.08 0.73
CA HIS A 59 -8.23 -12.30 -0.70
C HIS A 59 -7.43 -11.15 -1.30
N ARG A 60 -6.83 -11.38 -2.46
CA ARG A 60 -6.26 -10.32 -3.29
C ARG A 60 -7.30 -9.91 -4.32
N GLN A 61 -7.79 -8.68 -4.20
CA GLN A 61 -8.87 -8.17 -5.05
C GLN A 61 -8.41 -8.16 -6.53
N VAL A 62 -9.15 -8.88 -7.37
CA VAL A 62 -9.05 -8.76 -8.83
C VAL A 62 -10.08 -7.74 -9.27
N ILE A 63 -9.66 -6.82 -10.13
CA ILE A 63 -10.48 -5.69 -10.56
C ILE A 63 -10.73 -5.84 -12.07
N PRO A 64 -11.81 -6.51 -12.48
CA PRO A 64 -12.14 -6.64 -13.88
C PRO A 64 -12.73 -5.33 -14.41
N TRP A 65 -12.27 -4.89 -15.57
CA TRP A 65 -12.85 -3.77 -16.31
C TRP A 65 -13.52 -4.28 -17.58
N ALA A 66 -14.59 -3.63 -17.99
CA ALA A 66 -15.27 -3.89 -19.25
C ALA A 66 -15.45 -2.58 -20.03
N SER A 67 -15.19 -2.63 -21.33
CA SER A 67 -15.41 -1.50 -22.25
C SER A 67 -16.25 -1.94 -23.45
N ARG A 68 -16.80 -0.97 -24.18
CA ARG A 68 -17.42 -1.24 -25.49
C ARG A 68 -16.35 -1.73 -26.47
N LYS A 69 -16.74 -2.51 -27.48
CA LYS A 69 -15.83 -3.06 -28.50
C LYS A 69 -14.96 -2.01 -29.21
N ASN A 70 -15.48 -0.80 -29.38
CA ASN A 70 -14.77 0.31 -30.03
C ASN A 70 -14.00 1.22 -29.04
N VAL A 71 -13.94 0.87 -27.75
CA VAL A 71 -13.25 1.67 -26.72
C VAL A 71 -12.07 0.89 -26.15
N SER A 72 -10.87 1.45 -26.31
CA SER A 72 -9.63 0.94 -25.71
C SER A 72 -9.30 1.72 -24.44
N VAL A 73 -9.02 1.00 -23.35
CA VAL A 73 -8.69 1.58 -22.03
C VAL A 73 -7.46 0.85 -21.46
N ILE A 74 -6.55 1.58 -20.83
CA ILE A 74 -5.42 0.98 -20.11
C ILE A 74 -5.86 0.61 -18.70
N HIS A 75 -5.77 -0.69 -18.35
CA HIS A 75 -5.99 -1.15 -16.98
C HIS A 75 -4.81 -0.74 -16.10
N ARG A 76 -5.08 -0.01 -15.03
CA ARG A 76 -4.05 0.52 -14.13
C ARG A 76 -4.10 -0.18 -12.77
N PRO A 77 -2.93 -0.41 -12.14
CA PRO A 77 -2.86 -1.10 -10.84
C PRO A 77 -3.54 -0.31 -9.71
N ASN A 78 -3.79 0.99 -9.88
CA ASN A 78 -4.48 1.83 -8.90
C ASN A 78 -6.00 1.90 -9.09
N ASN A 79 -6.58 1.12 -10.01
CA ASN A 79 -8.02 1.10 -10.29
C ASN A 79 -8.64 2.46 -10.67
N LEU A 80 -7.86 3.37 -11.26
CA LEU A 80 -8.37 4.66 -11.72
C LEU A 80 -8.33 4.74 -13.24
N VAL A 81 -9.48 5.03 -13.86
CA VAL A 81 -9.58 5.28 -15.29
C VAL A 81 -8.92 6.63 -15.59
N ASP A 82 -7.91 6.61 -16.47
CA ASP A 82 -7.29 7.83 -16.99
C ASP A 82 -7.81 8.10 -18.40
N LEU A 83 -8.62 9.15 -18.54
CA LEU A 83 -9.27 9.50 -19.81
C LEU A 83 -8.27 9.90 -20.90
N HIS A 84 -7.07 10.37 -20.55
CA HIS A 84 -6.04 10.75 -21.53
C HIS A 84 -5.55 9.55 -22.35
N TRP A 85 -5.71 8.34 -21.83
CA TRP A 85 -5.30 7.10 -22.49
C TRP A 85 -6.47 6.28 -23.02
N VAL A 86 -7.68 6.83 -22.98
CA VAL A 86 -8.86 6.22 -23.57
C VAL A 86 -8.91 6.58 -25.06
N MET A 87 -8.97 5.55 -25.91
CA MET A 87 -9.14 5.72 -27.34
C MET A 87 -10.47 5.16 -27.80
N ILE A 88 -11.20 5.95 -28.59
CA ILE A 88 -12.39 5.50 -29.32
C ILE A 88 -11.94 5.22 -30.76
N LYS A 89 -12.17 3.98 -31.19
CA LYS A 89 -11.92 3.51 -32.56
C LYS A 89 -13.11 3.83 -33.46
#